data_AF-A0A0C9VZB3-F1
#
_entry.id   AF-A0A0C9VZB3-F1
#
_cell.length_a   1.000
_cell.length_b   1.000
_cell.length_c   1.000
_cell.angle_alpha   90.00
_cell.angle_beta   90.00
_cell.angle_gamma   90.00
#
_symmetry.space_group_name_H-M   'P 1'
#
loop_
_entity.id
_entity.type
_entity.pdbx_description
1 polymer ?
#
loop_
_entity_poly.entity_id
_entity_poly.type
_entity_poly.pdbx_seq_one_letter_code
_entity_poly.pdbx_strand_id
1 'polypeptide(L)'
;IGKNLADHPLFANYFSVNSTQTFDAIFRNQTLFGQLLGEWMTEKEGLFVDASANTVGFLRFPNSFLASQHQPDPSAGPLSAHGEM
;
A
#
# COMPACT_ATOMS: atom_id res chain seq x y z
N ILE A 1 -26.88 -9.92 -15.27
CA ILE A 1 -26.18 -8.67 -15.64
C ILE A 1 -25.85 -7.95 -14.33
N GLY A 2 -24.58 -7.59 -14.07
CA GLY A 2 -24.16 -6.90 -12.84
C GLY A 2 -24.06 -7.74 -11.55
N LYS A 3 -23.98 -9.08 -11.64
CA LYS A 3 -23.75 -9.96 -10.47
C LYS A 3 -22.28 -10.38 -10.39
N ASN A 4 -21.83 -10.81 -9.21
CA ASN A 4 -20.47 -11.33 -8.94
C ASN A 4 -19.36 -10.28 -9.08
N LEU A 5 -19.63 -9.04 -8.67
CA LEU A 5 -18.54 -8.07 -8.44
C LEU A 5 -17.69 -8.56 -7.27
N ALA A 6 -16.38 -8.66 -7.49
CA ALA A 6 -15.39 -8.92 -6.46
C ALA A 6 -14.32 -7.82 -6.55
N ASP A 7 -13.87 -7.34 -5.40
CA ASP A 7 -12.84 -6.31 -5.26
C ASP A 7 -12.10 -6.50 -3.92
N HIS A 8 -10.96 -5.85 -3.76
CA HIS A 8 -10.18 -5.87 -2.53
C HIS A 8 -10.50 -4.63 -1.66
N PRO A 9 -11.21 -4.79 -0.52
CA PRO A 9 -11.44 -3.66 0.37
C PRO A 9 -10.12 -3.18 0.97
N LEU A 10 -9.94 -1.86 1.02
CA LEU A 10 -8.73 -1.22 1.55
C LEU A 10 -8.99 -0.63 2.93
N PHE A 11 -8.07 -0.87 3.87
CA PHE A 11 -8.06 -0.26 5.20
C PHE A 11 -6.69 0.37 5.49
N ALA A 12 -6.64 1.70 5.53
CA ALA A 12 -5.39 2.44 5.74
C ALA A 12 -5.11 2.65 7.24
N ASN A 13 -3.85 2.44 7.64
CA ASN A 13 -3.38 2.69 9.01
C ASN A 13 -2.20 3.67 8.96
N TYR A 14 -2.30 4.76 9.73
CA TYR A 14 -1.25 5.78 9.81
C TYR A 14 -0.54 5.70 11.16
N PHE A 15 0.79 5.80 11.13
CA PHE A 15 1.64 5.79 12.31
C PHE A 15 2.52 7.04 12.32
N SER A 16 2.61 7.70 13.48
CA SER A 16 3.58 8.79 13.66
C SER A 16 4.99 8.21 13.75
N VAL A 17 5.90 8.70 12.91
CA VAL A 17 7.31 8.29 12.90
C VAL A 17 8.21 9.45 13.27
N ASN A 18 9.30 9.17 13.99
CA ASN A 18 10.31 10.17 14.30
C ASN A 18 11.30 10.30 13.13
N SER A 19 10.86 10.89 12.03
CA SER A 19 11.67 11.11 10.81
C SER A 19 11.23 12.36 10.07
N THR A 20 12.17 13.03 9.42
CA THR A 20 11.93 14.13 8.48
C THR A 20 12.01 13.69 7.02
N GLN A 21 12.22 12.40 6.77
CA GLN A 21 12.40 11.82 5.43
C GLN A 21 11.13 11.14 4.91
N THR A 22 9.96 11.56 5.37
CA THR A 22 8.67 11.09 4.83
C THR A 22 8.21 12.00 3.70
N PHE A 23 7.26 11.52 2.90
CA PHE A 23 6.66 12.31 1.83
C PHE A 23 5.73 13.45 2.34
N ASP A 24 5.41 13.51 3.64
CA ASP A 24 4.46 14.47 4.22
C ASP A 24 4.78 15.93 3.89
N ALA A 25 6.06 16.32 3.97
CA ALA A 25 6.48 17.70 3.79
C ALA A 25 6.26 18.19 2.35
N ILE A 26 6.36 17.30 1.37
CA ILE A 26 6.24 17.62 -0.05
C ILE A 26 4.84 18.15 -0.35
N PHE A 27 3.81 17.48 0.18
CA PHE A 27 2.42 17.87 -0.03
C PHE A 27 1.97 19.05 0.83
N ARG A 28 2.77 19.46 1.83
CA ARG A 28 2.47 20.59 2.72
C ARG A 28 3.26 21.86 2.39
N ASN A 29 4.33 21.75 1.60
CA ASN A 29 5.20 22.85 1.23
C ASN A 29 5.29 23.00 -0.31
N GLN A 30 4.61 24.01 -0.84
CA GLN A 30 4.54 24.27 -2.29
C GLN A 30 5.90 24.59 -2.91
N THR A 31 6.80 25.25 -2.17
CA THR A 31 8.16 25.55 -2.65
C THR A 31 8.94 24.26 -2.83
N LEU A 32 8.90 23.35 -1.85
CA LEU A 32 9.56 22.05 -1.93
C LEU A 32 8.98 21.21 -3.08
N PHE A 33 7.65 21.16 -3.21
CA PHE A 33 7.00 20.47 -4.31
C PHE A 33 7.48 20.98 -5.68
N GLY A 34 7.54 22.31 -5.86
CA GLY A 34 8.00 22.91 -7.11
C GLY A 34 9.46 22.60 -7.44
N GLN A 35 10.33 22.53 -6.43
CA GLN A 35 11.73 22.13 -6.61
C GLN A 35 11.85 20.69 -7.11
N LEU A 36 11.19 19.74 -6.44
CA LEU A 36 11.19 18.32 -6.81
C LEU A 36 10.55 18.10 -8.19
N LEU A 37 9.50 18.86 -8.53
CA LEU A 37 8.91 18.83 -9.86
C LEU A 37 9.91 19.32 -10.92
N GLY A 38 10.66 20.39 -10.64
CA GLY A 38 11.67 20.92 -11.55
C GLY A 38 12.79 19.93 -11.86
N GLU A 39 13.27 19.23 -10.83
CA GLU A 39 14.25 18.13 -10.95
C GLU A 39 13.72 17.03 -11.88
N TRP A 40 12.53 16.50 -11.59
CA TRP A 40 11.91 15.46 -12.42
C TRP A 40 11.63 15.91 -13.86
N MET A 41 11.21 17.16 -14.06
CA MET A 41 10.95 17.70 -15.40
C MET A 41 12.23 17.80 -16.24
N THR A 42 13.35 18.13 -15.62
CA THR A 42 14.63 18.36 -16.32
C THR A 42 15.40 17.05 -16.50
N GLU A 43 15.51 16.25 -15.44
CA GLU A 43 16.45 15.12 -15.36
C GLU A 43 15.73 13.77 -15.40
N LYS A 44 14.41 13.74 -15.14
CA LYS A 44 13.61 12.50 -15.00
C LYS A 44 14.10 11.61 -13.85
N GLU A 45 14.70 12.23 -12.84
CA GLU A 45 15.18 11.61 -11.62
C GLU A 45 14.54 12.29 -10.39
N GLY A 46 15.07 11.99 -9.21
CA GLY A 46 14.63 12.58 -7.94
C GLY A 46 13.38 11.92 -7.37
N LEU A 47 12.88 12.49 -6.29
CA LEU A 47 11.88 11.87 -5.40
C LEU A 47 10.53 11.55 -6.08
N PHE A 48 10.22 12.17 -7.21
CA PHE A 48 8.99 11.93 -7.97
C PHE A 48 9.04 10.73 -8.92
N VAL A 49 10.16 10.02 -9.00
CA VAL A 49 10.21 8.70 -9.64
C VAL A 49 9.81 7.57 -8.70
N ASP A 50 9.76 7.83 -7.39
CA ASP A 50 9.51 6.81 -6.38
C ASP A 50 8.02 6.44 -6.28
N ALA A 51 7.77 5.15 -6.04
CA ALA A 51 6.44 4.66 -5.71
C ALA A 51 6.05 5.01 -4.26
N SER A 52 4.76 4.99 -3.97
CA SER A 52 4.23 5.25 -2.61
C SER A 52 4.65 4.20 -1.57
N ALA A 53 5.07 3.01 -2.02
CA ALA A 53 5.61 1.94 -1.18
C ALA A 53 6.76 1.25 -1.91
N ASN A 54 7.77 0.82 -1.16
CA ASN A 54 8.92 0.06 -1.68
C ASN A 54 8.92 -1.42 -1.25
N THR A 55 7.96 -1.79 -0.39
CA THR A 55 7.83 -3.12 0.20
C THR A 55 6.36 -3.46 0.29
N VAL A 56 6.00 -4.70 -0.03
CA VAL A 56 4.63 -5.22 0.02
C VAL A 56 4.65 -6.59 0.69
N GLY A 57 3.75 -6.80 1.65
CA GLY A 57 3.57 -8.06 2.36
C GLY A 57 2.33 -8.80 1.90
N PHE A 58 2.48 -10.06 1.48
CA PHE A 58 1.36 -10.96 1.20
C PHE A 58 1.20 -11.95 2.34
N LEU A 59 0.06 -11.88 3.03
CA LEU A 59 -0.10 -12.54 4.33
C LEU A 59 -1.29 -13.47 4.37
N ARG A 60 -1.11 -14.56 5.13
CA ARG A 60 -2.11 -15.60 5.31
C ARG A 60 -2.40 -15.75 6.80
N PHE A 61 -3.66 -15.95 7.11
CA PHE A 61 -4.11 -16.25 8.46
C PHE A 61 -3.75 -17.70 8.79
N PRO A 62 -3.43 -18.00 10.06
CA PRO A 62 -3.29 -19.38 10.51
C PRO A 62 -4.56 -20.19 10.24
N ASN A 63 -4.42 -21.44 9.82
CA ASN A 63 -5.59 -22.31 9.56
C ASN A 63 -6.48 -22.49 10.81
N SER A 64 -5.91 -22.42 12.01
CA SER A 64 -6.65 -22.46 13.27
C SER A 64 -7.62 -21.29 13.43
N PHE A 65 -7.27 -20.10 12.94
CA PHE A 65 -8.14 -18.93 12.97
C PHE A 65 -9.37 -19.15 12.09
N LEU A 66 -9.18 -19.57 10.83
CA LEU A 66 -10.30 -19.86 9.92
C LEU A 66 -11.22 -20.96 10.45
N ALA A 67 -10.63 -22.03 11.01
CA ALA A 67 -11.39 -23.13 11.62
C ALA A 67 -12.28 -22.64 12.78
N SER A 68 -11.77 -21.75 13.64
CA SER A 68 -12.55 -21.17 14.75
C SER A 68 -13.73 -20.31 14.30
N GLN A 69 -13.64 -19.72 13.10
CA GLN A 69 -14.71 -18.93 12.50
C GLN A 69 -15.71 -19.78 11.71
N HIS A 70 -15.48 -21.11 11.62
CA HIS A 70 -16.24 -22.03 10.77
C HIS A 70 -16.33 -21.57 9.30
N GLN A 71 -15.31 -20.85 8.81
CA GLN A 71 -15.27 -20.35 7.44
C GLN A 71 -14.37 -21.24 6.57
N PRO A 72 -14.78 -21.58 5.34
CA PRO A 72 -13.86 -22.13 4.36
C PRO A 72 -12.79 -21.08 4.01
N ASP A 73 -11.61 -21.56 3.62
CA ASP A 73 -10.55 -20.68 3.12
C ASP A 73 -10.98 -20.03 1.80
N PRO A 74 -11.10 -18.69 1.73
CA PRO A 74 -11.56 -17.99 0.53
C PRO A 74 -10.43 -17.73 -0.49
N SER A 75 -9.18 -18.04 -0.15
CA SER A 75 -8.05 -17.82 -1.06
C SER A 75 -8.11 -18.73 -2.29
N ALA A 76 -7.40 -18.36 -3.36
CA ALA A 76 -7.32 -19.17 -4.57
C ALA A 76 -6.63 -20.53 -4.35
N GLY A 77 -5.94 -20.72 -3.22
CA GLY A 77 -5.28 -21.97 -2.85
C GLY A 77 -4.35 -21.82 -1.65
N PRO A 78 -3.76 -22.92 -1.16
CA PRO A 78 -3.01 -22.95 0.10
C PRO A 78 -1.74 -22.08 0.10
N LEU A 79 -1.24 -21.68 -1.07
CA LEU A 79 -0.08 -20.79 -1.23
C LEU A 79 -0.46 -19.33 -1.53
N SER A 80 -1.77 -19.03 -1.57
CA SER A 80 -2.26 -17.67 -1.79
C SER A 80 -2.49 -16.96 -0.45
N ALA A 81 -2.16 -15.66 -0.44
CA ALA A 81 -2.46 -14.79 0.69
C ALA A 81 -3.96 -14.53 0.82
N HIS A 82 -4.40 -14.20 2.02
CA HIS A 82 -5.74 -13.65 2.25
C HIS A 82 -5.77 -12.13 2.04
N GLY A 83 -4.62 -11.46 2.15
CA GLY A 83 -4.53 -10.01 1.97
C GLY A 83 -3.12 -9.53 1.70
N GLU A 84 -3.06 -8.29 1.22
CA GLU A 84 -1.87 -7.49 0.96
C GLU A 84 -1.76 -6.39 2.04
N MET A 85 -0.55 -6.12 2.52
CA MET A 85 -0.24 -5.07 3.50
C MET A 85 1.02 -4.31 3.14
#